data_AF-A0A957G4U5-F1
#
_entry.id   AF-A0A957G4U5-F1
#
_cell.length_a   1.000
_cell.length_b   1.000
_cell.length_c   1.000
_cell.angle_alpha   90.00
_cell.angle_beta   90.00
_cell.angle_gamma   90.00
#
_symmetry.space_group_name_H-M   'P 1'
#
loop_
_entity.id
_entity.type
_entity.pdbx_description
1 polymer ?
#
loop_
_entity_poly.entity_id
_entity_poly.type
_entity_poly.pdbx_seq_one_letter_code
_entity_poly.pdbx_strand_id
1 'polypeptide(L)'
;YELNQLTDQYDIITVDAYKVPYIPWHLTTQQFFEEVRARLTPDGVVAINVGRVPNDRRLVEAMTATLLTVFPTVHAIDIPGSLNTILVATIQETTSDNLALNQSIAGTVDPLLDRALLTAKNNIVPATAGEIVFTDERAPVETIIDSLVLGYLLEEGPAGLPGLGG
;
A
#
# COMPACT_ATOMS: atom_id res chain seq x y z
N TYR A 1 4.42 16.60 -9.21
CA TYR A 1 4.87 15.90 -8.00
C TYR A 1 6.31 16.24 -7.67
N GLU A 2 6.67 16.34 -6.39
CA GLU A 2 8.09 16.48 -5.96
C GLU A 2 8.93 15.27 -6.43
N LEU A 3 8.31 14.09 -6.57
CA LEU A 3 8.96 12.88 -7.10
C LEU A 3 9.59 13.07 -8.49
N ASN A 4 8.95 13.88 -9.35
CA ASN A 4 9.47 14.16 -10.70
C ASN A 4 10.67 15.12 -10.70
N GLN A 5 10.95 15.79 -9.58
CA GLN A 5 12.11 16.67 -9.44
C GLN A 5 13.35 15.95 -8.89
N LEU A 6 13.17 14.75 -8.33
CA LEU A 6 14.29 13.91 -7.91
C LEU A 6 15.03 13.41 -9.17
N THR A 7 16.31 13.09 -9.08
CA THR A 7 17.10 12.57 -10.22
C THR A 7 17.66 11.18 -9.97
N ASP A 8 17.70 10.76 -8.71
CA ASP A 8 18.29 9.50 -8.30
C ASP A 8 17.29 8.34 -8.39
N GLN A 9 17.82 7.12 -8.31
CA GLN A 9 17.04 5.91 -8.13
C GLN A 9 17.12 5.44 -6.68
N TYR A 10 16.06 4.79 -6.21
CA TYR A 10 15.88 4.37 -4.82
C TYR A 10 15.62 2.87 -4.75
N ASP A 11 16.21 2.19 -3.77
CA ASP A 11 15.92 0.77 -3.50
C ASP A 11 14.54 0.59 -2.84
N ILE A 12 14.12 1.59 -2.06
CA ILE A 12 12.85 1.57 -1.34
C ILE A 12 12.18 2.94 -1.45
N ILE A 13 10.92 2.94 -1.87
CA ILE A 13 10.02 4.09 -1.75
C ILE A 13 8.88 3.70 -0.80
N THR A 14 8.61 4.52 0.21
CA THR A 14 7.48 4.33 1.12
C THR A 14 6.43 5.41 0.91
N VAL A 15 5.15 5.02 0.86
CA VAL A 15 4.03 5.95 0.71
C VAL A 15 3.05 5.76 1.86
N ASP A 16 2.96 6.76 2.73
CA ASP A 16 2.10 6.78 3.93
C ASP A 16 1.02 7.86 3.84
N ALA A 17 0.39 7.98 2.67
CA ALA A 17 -0.61 9.01 2.37
C ALA A 17 -2.03 8.44 2.18
N TYR A 18 -2.22 7.12 2.26
CA TYR A 18 -3.51 6.48 1.97
C TYR A 18 -4.31 6.21 3.26
N LYS A 19 -4.57 7.27 4.02
CA LYS A 19 -5.34 7.21 5.27
C LYS A 19 -6.67 7.95 5.12
N VAL A 20 -7.73 7.33 5.63
CA VAL A 20 -9.07 7.94 5.73
C VAL A 20 -9.02 9.10 6.75
N PRO A 21 -9.72 10.24 6.54
CA PRO A 21 -10.80 10.47 5.57
C PRO A 21 -10.40 11.05 4.22
N TYR A 22 -9.13 11.35 3.98
CA TYR A 22 -8.74 11.97 2.72
C TYR A 22 -7.50 11.31 2.15
N ILE A 23 -7.69 10.68 1.00
CA ILE A 23 -6.63 10.11 0.19
C ILE A 23 -6.50 10.98 -1.06
N PRO A 24 -5.34 11.62 -1.31
CA PRO A 24 -5.15 12.37 -2.54
C PRO A 24 -5.26 11.43 -3.75
N TRP A 25 -6.30 11.59 -4.57
CA TRP A 25 -6.60 10.66 -5.67
C TRP A 25 -5.44 10.52 -6.67
N HIS A 26 -4.70 11.60 -6.90
CA HIS A 26 -3.54 11.62 -7.79
C HIS A 26 -2.35 10.80 -7.27
N LEU A 27 -2.40 10.29 -6.02
CA LEU A 27 -1.44 9.32 -5.48
C LEU A 27 -1.89 7.87 -5.70
N THR A 28 -3.09 7.60 -6.19
CA THR A 28 -3.62 6.23 -6.26
C THR A 28 -3.66 5.66 -7.67
N THR A 29 -3.26 6.44 -8.68
CA THR A 29 -3.45 6.09 -10.09
C THR A 29 -2.28 5.31 -10.67
N GLN A 30 -2.55 4.62 -11.78
CA GLN A 30 -1.54 3.94 -12.59
C GLN A 30 -0.38 4.89 -12.94
N GLN A 31 -0.69 6.12 -13.37
CA GLN A 31 0.31 7.12 -13.78
C GLN A 31 1.24 7.47 -12.64
N PHE A 32 0.71 7.68 -11.44
CA PHE A 32 1.53 7.90 -10.25
C PHE A 32 2.45 6.69 -9.98
N PHE A 33 1.94 5.46 -10.09
CA PHE A 33 2.78 4.28 -9.89
C PHE A 33 3.82 4.08 -10.99
N GLU A 34 3.56 4.50 -12.22
CA GLU A 34 4.56 4.55 -13.29
C GLU A 34 5.69 5.53 -12.95
N GLU A 35 5.36 6.72 -12.42
CA GLU A 35 6.36 7.68 -11.92
C GLU A 35 7.18 7.07 -10.78
N VAL A 36 6.54 6.41 -9.81
CA VAL A 36 7.22 5.71 -8.71
C VAL A 36 8.16 4.63 -9.24
N ARG A 37 7.68 3.78 -10.16
CA ARG A 37 8.49 2.71 -10.76
C ARG A 37 9.70 3.27 -11.50
N ALA A 38 9.57 4.39 -12.20
CA ALA A 38 10.68 5.04 -12.89
C ALA A 38 11.78 5.56 -11.96
N ARG A 39 11.50 5.69 -10.66
CA ARG A 39 12.45 6.11 -9.61
C ARG A 39 13.02 4.95 -8.79
N LEU A 40 12.61 3.72 -9.05
CA LEU A 40 13.15 2.56 -8.36
C LEU A 40 14.36 1.98 -9.09
N THR A 41 15.29 1.42 -8.33
CA THR A 41 16.38 0.59 -8.88
C THR A 41 15.82 -0.71 -9.47
N PRO A 42 16.57 -1.47 -10.29
CA PRO A 42 16.09 -2.74 -10.85
C PRO A 42 15.63 -3.78 -9.81
N ASP A 43 16.14 -3.69 -8.57
CA ASP A 43 15.76 -4.56 -7.45
C ASP A 43 14.87 -3.81 -6.43
N GLY A 44 14.37 -2.63 -6.80
CA GLY A 44 13.65 -1.73 -5.92
C GLY A 44 12.21 -2.16 -5.64
N VAL A 45 11.68 -1.63 -4.53
CA VAL A 45 10.33 -1.91 -4.05
C VAL A 45 9.61 -0.63 -3.64
N VAL A 46 8.30 -0.60 -3.81
CA VAL A 46 7.43 0.40 -3.17
C VAL A 46 6.59 -0.26 -2.09
N ALA A 47 6.58 0.33 -0.89
CA ALA A 47 5.73 -0.08 0.22
C ALA A 47 4.69 1.00 0.53
N ILE A 48 3.42 0.60 0.58
CA ILE A 48 2.29 1.50 0.62
C ILE A 48 1.43 1.17 1.84
N ASN A 49 1.24 2.13 2.74
CA ASN A 49 0.32 1.96 3.87
C ASN A 49 -1.10 2.38 3.48
N VAL A 50 -2.00 1.41 3.36
CA VAL A 50 -3.41 1.61 2.99
C VAL A 50 -4.30 1.42 4.22
N GLY A 51 -4.99 2.48 4.61
CA GLY A 51 -6.08 2.41 5.58
C GLY A 51 -7.29 1.68 5.00
N ARG A 52 -7.98 0.90 5.82
CA ARG A 52 -9.22 0.18 5.45
C ARG A 52 -10.34 0.49 6.43
N VAL A 53 -11.57 0.16 6.04
CA VAL A 53 -12.74 0.15 6.92
C VAL A 53 -12.96 -1.30 7.38
N PRO A 54 -13.51 -1.55 8.59
CA PRO A 54 -13.84 -2.92 9.00
C PRO A 54 -14.67 -3.64 7.92
N ASN A 55 -14.27 -4.86 7.58
CA ASN A 55 -14.94 -5.70 6.58
C ASN A 55 -15.01 -5.14 5.14
N ASP A 56 -14.32 -4.05 4.81
CA ASP A 56 -14.25 -3.49 3.46
C ASP A 56 -12.81 -3.45 2.95
N ARG A 57 -12.51 -4.28 1.95
CA ARG A 57 -11.19 -4.36 1.29
C ARG A 57 -11.17 -3.71 -0.09
N ARG A 58 -12.25 -3.07 -0.54
CA ARG A 58 -12.36 -2.55 -1.92
C ARG A 58 -11.24 -1.58 -2.27
N LEU A 59 -10.79 -0.74 -1.33
CA LEU A 59 -9.64 0.14 -1.57
C LEU A 59 -8.35 -0.64 -1.76
N VAL A 60 -8.07 -1.59 -0.88
CA VAL A 60 -6.87 -2.45 -0.96
C VAL A 60 -6.87 -3.25 -2.26
N GLU A 61 -8.03 -3.77 -2.66
CA GLU A 61 -8.21 -4.54 -3.90
C GLU A 61 -8.04 -3.68 -5.16
N ALA A 62 -8.61 -2.46 -5.18
CA ALA A 62 -8.44 -1.53 -6.29
C ALA A 62 -7.00 -1.00 -6.40
N MET A 63 -6.35 -0.72 -5.28
CA MET A 63 -4.92 -0.37 -5.22
C MET A 63 -4.05 -1.53 -5.70
N THR A 64 -4.37 -2.76 -5.30
CA THR A 64 -3.67 -3.98 -5.76
C THR A 64 -3.82 -4.14 -7.26
N ALA A 65 -5.04 -4.02 -7.80
CA ALA A 65 -5.29 -4.09 -9.24
C ALA A 65 -4.51 -3.01 -10.00
N THR A 66 -4.49 -1.78 -9.48
CA THR A 66 -3.77 -0.66 -10.11
C THR A 66 -2.26 -0.88 -10.08
N LEU A 67 -1.68 -1.30 -8.95
CA LEU A 67 -0.26 -1.62 -8.84
C LEU A 67 0.15 -2.74 -9.80
N LEU A 68 -0.67 -3.78 -9.97
CA LEU A 68 -0.40 -4.89 -10.88
C LEU A 68 -0.42 -4.49 -12.37
N THR A 69 -0.91 -3.30 -12.72
CA THR A 69 -0.76 -2.76 -14.08
C THR A 69 0.66 -2.25 -14.36
N VAL A 70 1.45 -1.99 -13.31
CA VAL A 70 2.78 -1.36 -13.38
C VAL A 70 3.89 -2.28 -12.86
N PHE A 71 3.61 -3.06 -11.82
CA PHE A 71 4.55 -3.96 -11.16
C PHE A 71 4.17 -5.43 -11.40
N PRO A 72 5.14 -6.32 -11.63
CA PRO A 72 4.87 -7.74 -11.86
C PRO A 72 4.38 -8.49 -10.62
N THR A 73 4.64 -7.98 -9.41
CA THR A 73 4.21 -8.64 -8.17
C THR A 73 3.81 -7.63 -7.11
N VAL A 74 2.74 -7.95 -6.37
CA VAL A 74 2.26 -7.22 -5.19
C VAL A 74 2.03 -8.22 -4.06
N HIS A 75 2.52 -7.89 -2.87
CA HIS A 75 2.26 -8.60 -1.62
C HIS A 75 1.41 -7.75 -0.70
N ALA A 76 0.56 -8.37 0.12
CA ALA A 76 -0.27 -7.69 1.10
C ALA A 76 0.03 -8.21 2.50
N ILE A 77 0.19 -7.29 3.46
CA ILE A 77 0.44 -7.59 4.87
C ILE A 77 -0.57 -6.85 5.71
N ASP A 78 -1.41 -7.56 6.45
CA ASP A 78 -2.34 -6.94 7.38
C ASP A 78 -1.64 -6.61 8.70
N ILE A 79 -1.79 -5.39 9.20
CA ILE A 79 -1.13 -4.97 10.45
C ILE A 79 -2.03 -5.31 11.65
N PRO A 80 -1.62 -6.23 12.55
CA PRO A 80 -2.45 -6.65 13.69
C PRO A 80 -2.86 -5.49 14.59
N GLY A 81 -4.10 -5.53 15.08
CA GLY A 81 -4.63 -4.48 15.96
C GLY A 81 -4.86 -3.13 15.26
N SER A 82 -4.86 -3.10 13.93
CA SER A 82 -5.10 -1.90 13.15
C SER A 82 -5.96 -2.16 11.91
N LEU A 83 -6.49 -1.07 11.36
CA LEU A 83 -7.15 -1.04 10.08
C LEU A 83 -6.18 -0.59 8.98
N ASN A 84 -4.98 -1.16 8.96
CA ASN A 84 -3.98 -0.91 7.93
C ASN A 84 -3.56 -2.21 7.24
N THR A 85 -3.38 -2.11 5.93
CA THR A 85 -2.73 -3.13 5.10
C THR A 85 -1.53 -2.47 4.42
N ILE A 86 -0.35 -3.08 4.54
CA ILE A 86 0.82 -2.68 3.77
C ILE A 86 0.81 -3.46 2.46
N LEU A 87 0.74 -2.74 1.33
CA LEU A 87 0.97 -3.29 0.01
C LEU A 87 2.44 -3.11 -0.36
N VAL A 88 3.11 -4.17 -0.79
CA VAL A 88 4.51 -4.14 -1.23
C VAL A 88 4.56 -4.57 -2.69
N ALA A 89 4.89 -3.66 -3.60
CA ALA A 89 5.05 -3.95 -5.01
C ALA A 89 6.53 -4.00 -5.39
N THR A 90 6.93 -5.02 -6.14
CA THR A 90 8.33 -5.30 -6.46
C THR A 90 8.58 -5.18 -7.96
N ILE A 91 9.75 -4.64 -8.36
CA ILE A 91 10.14 -4.61 -9.79
C ILE A 91 10.45 -6.00 -10.31
N GLN A 92 11.10 -6.84 -9.50
CA GLN A 92 11.35 -8.24 -9.83
C GLN A 92 10.12 -9.09 -9.51
N GLU A 93 9.93 -10.18 -10.25
CA GLU A 93 8.95 -11.19 -9.88
C GLU A 93 9.37 -11.86 -8.56
N THR A 94 8.45 -11.91 -7.60
CA THR A 94 8.70 -12.47 -6.27
C THR A 94 7.53 -13.30 -5.76
N THR A 95 7.76 -14.06 -4.70
CA THR A 95 6.74 -14.80 -3.94
C THR A 95 6.81 -14.43 -2.46
N SER A 96 5.77 -14.74 -1.70
CA SER A 96 5.75 -14.50 -0.25
C SER A 96 6.91 -15.19 0.49
N ASP A 97 7.43 -16.29 -0.07
CA ASP A 97 8.53 -17.05 0.51
C ASP A 97 9.86 -16.29 0.48
N ASN A 98 10.02 -15.32 -0.43
CA ASN A 98 11.23 -14.51 -0.52
C ASN A 98 11.53 -13.77 0.79
N LEU A 99 10.50 -13.31 1.53
CA LEU A 99 10.71 -12.67 2.84
C LEU A 99 11.34 -13.64 3.85
N ALA A 100 10.91 -14.91 3.81
CA ALA A 100 11.46 -15.94 4.69
C ALA A 100 12.89 -16.29 4.36
N LEU A 101 13.18 -16.46 3.08
CA LEU A 101 14.52 -16.72 2.57
C LEU A 101 15.47 -15.56 2.90
N ASN A 102 15.06 -14.32 2.62
CA ASN A 102 15.90 -13.13 2.85
C ASN A 102 16.26 -12.95 4.33
N GLN A 103 15.33 -13.17 5.27
CA GLN A 103 15.65 -13.11 6.70
C GLN A 103 16.67 -14.18 7.11
N SER A 104 16.61 -15.39 6.51
CA SER A 104 17.55 -16.47 6.85
C SER A 104 18.99 -16.20 6.41
N ILE A 105 19.18 -15.42 5.34
CA ILE A 105 20.50 -15.07 4.80
C ILE A 105 21.02 -13.71 5.29
N ALA A 106 20.16 -12.87 5.88
CA ALA A 106 20.52 -11.54 6.39
C ALA A 106 21.43 -11.57 7.64
N GLY A 107 21.68 -12.76 8.21
CA GLY A 107 22.53 -12.92 9.39
C GLY A 107 21.91 -12.28 10.64
N THR A 108 22.73 -11.70 11.51
CA THR A 108 22.24 -11.00 12.70
C THR A 108 21.66 -9.64 12.31
N VAL A 109 20.34 -9.50 12.47
CA VAL A 109 19.61 -8.25 12.29
C VAL A 109 19.32 -7.59 13.63
N ASP A 110 19.00 -6.29 13.59
CA ASP A 110 18.51 -5.58 14.77
C ASP A 110 17.24 -6.25 15.35
N PRO A 111 17.11 -6.39 16.68
CA PRO A 111 15.94 -7.03 17.29
C PRO A 111 14.59 -6.40 16.92
N LEU A 112 14.55 -5.09 16.66
CA LEU A 112 13.34 -4.41 16.20
C LEU A 112 12.97 -4.85 14.78
N LEU A 113 13.97 -4.95 13.90
CA LEU A 113 13.77 -5.45 12.53
C LEU A 113 13.32 -6.91 12.55
N ASP A 114 13.90 -7.75 13.40
CA ASP A 114 13.51 -9.16 13.54
C ASP A 114 12.02 -9.30 13.93
N ARG A 115 11.57 -8.49 14.88
CA ARG A 115 10.15 -8.44 15.30
C ARG A 115 9.23 -7.92 14.20
N ALA A 116 9.65 -6.92 13.45
CA ALA A 116 8.89 -6.40 12.32
C ALA A 116 8.75 -7.45 11.21
N LEU A 117 9.83 -8.16 10.88
CA LEU A 117 9.84 -9.25 9.91
C LEU A 117 8.95 -10.41 10.35
N LEU A 118 9.02 -10.81 11.63
CA LEU A 118 8.15 -11.85 12.18
C LEU A 118 6.67 -11.44 12.12
N THR A 119 6.36 -10.19 12.45
CA THR A 119 5.01 -9.65 12.35
C THR A 119 4.53 -9.67 10.90
N ALA A 120 5.34 -9.21 9.96
CA ALA A 120 5.01 -9.22 8.54
C ALA A 120 4.73 -10.65 8.05
N LYS A 121 5.65 -11.59 8.29
CA LYS A 121 5.50 -13.00 7.87
C LYS A 121 4.21 -13.65 8.36
N ASN A 122 3.85 -13.42 9.61
CA ASN A 122 2.67 -14.04 10.22
C ASN A 122 1.35 -13.44 9.71
N ASN A 123 1.40 -12.31 9.01
CA ASN A 123 0.22 -11.58 8.56
C ASN A 123 0.24 -11.27 7.06
N ILE A 124 1.06 -11.99 6.27
CA ILE A 124 0.92 -11.99 4.82
C ILE A 124 -0.45 -12.59 4.48
N VAL A 125 -1.18 -11.88 3.63
CA VAL A 125 -2.48 -12.30 3.11
C VAL A 125 -2.46 -12.27 1.58
N PRO A 126 -3.37 -12.98 0.90
CA PRO A 126 -3.47 -12.91 -0.56
C PRO A 126 -3.68 -11.47 -1.04
N ALA A 127 -2.82 -10.99 -1.94
CA ALA A 127 -2.99 -9.73 -2.64
C ALA A 127 -4.05 -9.90 -3.74
N THR A 128 -5.33 -9.76 -3.37
CA THR A 128 -6.45 -9.92 -4.29
C THR A 128 -6.62 -8.65 -5.12
N ALA A 129 -6.55 -8.77 -6.44
CA ALA A 129 -6.86 -7.68 -7.36
C ALA A 129 -8.36 -7.52 -7.54
N GLY A 130 -8.88 -6.31 -7.34
CA GLY A 130 -10.26 -5.97 -7.68
C GLY A 130 -10.46 -5.76 -9.19
N GLU A 131 -11.69 -5.46 -9.59
CA GLU A 131 -12.03 -5.18 -10.99
C GLU A 131 -11.70 -3.74 -11.42
N ILE A 132 -11.43 -2.86 -10.46
CA ILE A 132 -11.27 -1.43 -10.69
C ILE A 132 -9.78 -1.08 -10.68
N VAL A 133 -9.35 -0.44 -11.78
CA VAL A 133 -8.03 0.17 -11.91
C VAL A 133 -8.19 1.68 -11.89
N PHE A 134 -7.42 2.36 -11.06
CA PHE A 134 -7.41 3.82 -10.96
C PHE A 134 -6.50 4.42 -12.02
N THR A 135 -7.02 5.37 -12.78
CA THR A 135 -6.28 6.11 -13.81
C THR A 135 -6.61 7.59 -13.73
N ASP A 136 -5.72 8.46 -14.18
CA ASP A 136 -5.95 9.92 -14.17
C ASP A 136 -7.15 10.33 -15.04
N GLU A 137 -7.41 9.64 -16.16
CA GLU A 137 -8.52 9.93 -17.07
C GLU A 137 -9.86 9.29 -16.65
N ARG A 138 -9.78 8.29 -15.78
CA ARG A 138 -10.92 7.51 -15.29
C ARG A 138 -10.71 7.26 -13.80
N ALA A 139 -11.03 8.27 -13.02
CA ALA A 139 -10.99 8.21 -11.57
C ALA A 139 -12.43 8.15 -11.01
N PRO A 140 -13.07 6.97 -10.92
CA PRO A 140 -14.09 6.75 -9.90
C PRO A 140 -13.45 6.67 -8.49
N VAL A 141 -12.19 7.10 -8.35
CA VAL A 141 -11.44 7.21 -7.10
C VAL A 141 -12.24 8.05 -6.11
N GLU A 142 -12.74 9.23 -6.53
CA GLU A 142 -13.57 10.08 -5.66
C GLU A 142 -14.81 9.33 -5.18
N THR A 143 -15.55 8.63 -6.05
CA THR A 143 -16.76 7.89 -5.63
C THR A 143 -16.46 6.73 -4.67
N ILE A 144 -15.35 6.01 -4.89
CA ILE A 144 -14.95 4.92 -3.99
C ILE A 144 -14.45 5.48 -2.67
N ILE A 145 -13.59 6.50 -2.69
CA ILE A 145 -13.12 7.21 -1.50
C ILE A 145 -14.31 7.79 -0.72
N ASP A 146 -15.22 8.50 -1.38
CA ASP A 146 -16.42 9.07 -0.77
C ASP A 146 -17.27 7.99 -0.11
N SER A 147 -17.43 6.83 -0.77
CA SER A 147 -18.18 5.70 -0.19
C SER A 147 -17.46 5.07 1.01
N LEU A 148 -16.14 5.02 1.00
CA LEU A 148 -15.33 4.50 2.10
C LEU A 148 -15.33 5.47 3.28
N VAL A 149 -15.23 6.78 3.01
CA VAL A 149 -15.35 7.85 4.02
C VAL A 149 -16.72 7.80 4.66
N LEU A 150 -17.78 7.64 3.87
CA LEU A 150 -19.14 7.50 4.39
C LEU A 150 -19.29 6.23 5.25
N GLY A 151 -18.77 5.10 4.80
CA GLY A 151 -18.77 3.84 5.58
C GLY A 151 -18.03 4.00 6.91
N TYR A 152 -16.85 4.62 6.88
CA TYR A 152 -16.04 4.89 8.07
C TYR A 152 -16.77 5.80 9.07
N LEU A 153 -17.42 6.86 8.59
CA LEU A 153 -18.24 7.76 9.42
C LEU A 153 -19.47 7.08 10.02
N LEU A 154 -20.08 6.14 9.29
CA LEU A 154 -21.26 5.40 9.73
C LEU A 154 -20.93 4.32 10.78
N GLU A 155 -19.76 3.68 10.68
CA GLU A 155 -19.36 2.62 11.62
C GLU A 155 -18.67 3.16 12.88
N GLU A 156 -17.78 4.16 12.76
CA GLU A 156 -17.00 4.67 13.91
C GLU A 156 -17.57 5.98 14.50
N GLY A 157 -18.55 6.62 13.83
CA GLY A 157 -19.05 7.95 14.19
C GLY A 157 -18.03 9.08 13.92
N PRO A 158 -18.40 10.35 14.14
CA PRO A 158 -17.50 11.50 13.90
C PRO A 158 -16.22 11.47 14.76
N ALA A 159 -16.21 10.68 15.84
CA ALA A 159 -15.04 10.47 16.71
C ALA A 159 -14.02 9.46 16.16
N GLY A 160 -14.41 8.63 15.18
CA GLY A 160 -13.50 7.72 14.48
C GLY A 160 -12.52 8.42 13.56
N LEU A 161 -12.80 9.67 13.16
CA LEU A 161 -11.92 10.46 12.31
C LEU A 161 -10.63 10.82 13.06
N PRO A 162 -9.43 10.42 12.55
CA PRO A 162 -8.19 10.87 13.13
C PRO A 162 -8.10 12.40 12.99
N GLY A 163 -8.02 13.10 14.13
CA GLY A 163 -7.84 14.56 14.17
C GLY A 163 -9.06 15.42 14.51
N LEU A 164 -10.23 14.82 14.82
CA LEU A 164 -11.39 15.57 15.36
C LEU A 164 -11.76 15.19 16.80
N GLY A 165 -10.99 14.33 17.46
CA GLY A 165 -11.11 14.05 18.89
C GLY A 165 -10.33 15.06 19.71
N GLY A 166 -11.00 16.11 20.19
CA GLY A 166 -10.56 16.92 21.32
C GLY A 166 -10.99 16.32 22.64
#